data_AF-A0A1G5REI4-F1
#
_entry.id   AF-A0A1G5REI4-F1
#
_cell.length_a   1.000
_cell.length_b   1.000
_cell.length_c   1.000
_cell.angle_alpha   90.00
_cell.angle_beta   90.00
_cell.angle_gamma   90.00
#
_symmetry.space_group_name_H-M   'P 1'
#
loop_
_entity.id
_entity.type
_entity.pdbx_description
1 polymer ?
#
loop_
_entity_poly.entity_id
_entity_poly.type
_entity_poly.pdbx_seq_one_letter_code
_entity_poly.pdbx_strand_id
1 'polypeptide(L)'
;MPIPLLAPVAVGAAEYVASACAGVLIAVGIMEAGKDKSVIDDDNIQHKKTDFVISPDITDEDRNIVWSAEVHADFWEDDDLGEESVDTSAVQTKAQSETEECEKTETKRECKTCLAIPVTNEKYRKVSRWSATTINYQRFIAKTKYDPATQMIQEFQCLKVTFDGWRPAYCLFLEAKARYDQFFNSEGNPKNWWQGIYSAKGQARRHQVVCDALENTPQVEWHFLQPVSSSYFKMLFSEYKNISVHYTPCDSLV
;
A
#
# COMPACT_ATOMS: atom_id res chain seq x y z
N MET A 1 70.50 -1.54 -19.72
CA MET A 1 70.41 -2.28 -18.44
C MET A 1 68.94 -2.58 -18.17
N PRO A 2 68.61 -3.78 -17.67
CA PRO A 2 67.96 -4.76 -18.53
C PRO A 2 66.69 -5.41 -17.93
N ILE A 3 66.10 -6.28 -18.76
CA ILE A 3 65.25 -7.45 -18.47
C ILE A 3 63.73 -7.21 -18.30
N PRO A 4 62.93 -7.70 -19.27
CA PRO A 4 61.53 -8.09 -19.10
C PRO A 4 61.42 -9.55 -18.59
N LEU A 5 60.39 -9.87 -17.82
CA LEU A 5 59.95 -11.25 -17.52
C LEU A 5 58.43 -11.28 -17.75
N LEU A 6 57.96 -11.86 -18.85
CA LEU A 6 57.63 -13.28 -19.03
C LEU A 6 56.50 -13.76 -18.10
N ALA A 7 55.39 -14.08 -18.76
CA ALA A 7 54.17 -14.76 -18.32
C ALA A 7 54.46 -16.23 -17.91
N PRO A 8 53.47 -17.17 -17.99
CA PRO A 8 52.17 -17.34 -17.32
C PRO A 8 52.18 -18.68 -16.52
N VAL A 9 51.00 -19.36 -16.38
CA VAL A 9 50.77 -20.76 -15.91
C VAL A 9 50.49 -20.84 -14.39
N ALA A 10 49.51 -21.55 -13.83
CA ALA A 10 48.77 -22.76 -14.23
C ALA A 10 47.36 -22.75 -13.56
N VAL A 11 46.30 -23.20 -14.25
CA VAL A 11 45.71 -24.56 -14.19
C VAL A 11 44.92 -24.85 -12.90
N GLY A 12 43.65 -25.20 -13.07
CA GLY A 12 42.81 -25.76 -12.01
C GLY A 12 41.35 -25.92 -12.43
N ALA A 13 41.10 -26.83 -13.37
CA ALA A 13 39.76 -27.31 -13.68
C ALA A 13 39.17 -28.08 -12.48
N ALA A 14 37.87 -27.94 -12.22
CA ALA A 14 37.05 -29.02 -11.68
C ALA A 14 35.56 -28.67 -11.87
N GLU A 15 35.01 -29.24 -12.93
CA GLU A 15 33.59 -29.50 -13.10
C GLU A 15 33.11 -30.39 -11.94
N TYR A 16 31.91 -30.10 -11.42
CA TYR A 16 31.15 -31.10 -10.67
C TYR A 16 29.76 -31.23 -11.30
N VAL A 17 29.67 -32.20 -12.19
CA VAL A 17 28.42 -32.87 -12.59
C VAL A 17 28.41 -34.22 -11.90
N ALA A 18 27.41 -34.47 -11.07
CA ALA A 18 26.97 -35.80 -10.63
C ALA A 18 25.43 -35.74 -10.65
N SER A 19 24.70 -36.28 -11.62
CA SER A 19 24.60 -37.69 -12.06
C SER A 19 24.21 -38.63 -10.92
N ALA A 20 22.91 -38.93 -10.79
CA ALA A 20 22.38 -40.26 -11.04
C ALA A 20 20.85 -40.31 -10.78
N CYS A 21 20.14 -40.80 -11.79
CA CYS A 21 18.74 -41.18 -11.77
C CYS A 21 18.49 -42.42 -10.90
N ALA A 22 17.27 -42.57 -10.36
CA ALA A 22 16.39 -43.75 -10.55
C ALA A 22 15.40 -43.89 -9.39
N GLY A 23 14.11 -43.90 -9.72
CA GLY A 23 13.03 -44.14 -8.78
C GLY A 23 11.67 -44.13 -9.48
N VAL A 24 11.53 -44.97 -10.50
CA VAL A 24 10.23 -45.31 -11.08
C VAL A 24 9.50 -46.20 -10.08
N LEU A 25 8.32 -45.78 -9.62
CA LEU A 25 7.27 -46.71 -9.20
C LEU A 25 6.00 -46.38 -9.98
N ILE A 26 5.69 -47.29 -10.89
CA ILE A 26 4.40 -47.44 -11.54
C ILE A 26 3.47 -48.11 -10.51
N ALA A 27 2.32 -47.50 -10.24
CA ALA A 27 1.15 -48.21 -9.76
C ALA A 27 -0.05 -47.81 -10.64
N VAL A 28 -0.44 -48.74 -11.50
CA VAL A 28 -1.66 -48.75 -12.29
C VAL A 28 -2.82 -49.17 -11.37
N GLY A 29 -3.95 -48.49 -11.49
CA GLY A 29 -5.17 -48.81 -10.73
C GLY A 29 -6.43 -48.14 -11.28
N ILE A 30 -6.80 -48.52 -12.51
CA ILE A 30 -8.15 -48.72 -13.09
C ILE A 30 -9.20 -47.59 -12.98
N MET A 31 -9.76 -47.30 -14.16
CA MET A 31 -10.81 -46.36 -14.52
C MET A 31 -12.21 -46.78 -14.01
N GLU A 32 -13.06 -45.82 -13.69
CA GLU A 32 -14.49 -45.89 -14.07
C GLU A 32 -14.95 -44.57 -14.69
N ALA A 33 -15.68 -44.73 -15.79
CA ALA A 33 -16.17 -43.69 -16.66
C ALA A 33 -17.51 -43.13 -16.15
N GLY A 34 -17.66 -41.81 -16.24
CA GLY A 34 -18.93 -41.12 -16.07
C GLY A 34 -18.87 -39.80 -16.82
N LYS A 35 -19.28 -39.82 -18.08
CA LYS A 35 -19.40 -38.68 -18.96
C LYS A 35 -20.71 -37.97 -18.62
N ASP A 36 -20.66 -36.70 -18.23
CA ASP A 36 -21.65 -35.71 -18.64
C ASP A 36 -21.06 -34.30 -18.59
N LYS A 37 -21.03 -33.68 -19.78
CA LYS A 37 -20.87 -32.24 -19.94
C LYS A 37 -22.20 -31.62 -19.52
N SER A 38 -22.18 -30.77 -18.51
CA SER A 38 -23.14 -29.67 -18.42
C SER A 38 -22.38 -28.37 -18.26
N VAL A 39 -22.66 -27.48 -19.19
CA VAL A 39 -22.43 -26.04 -19.11
C VAL A 39 -23.05 -25.57 -17.79
N ILE A 40 -22.27 -24.93 -16.93
CA ILE A 40 -22.80 -24.25 -15.75
C ILE A 40 -22.64 -22.77 -16.01
N ASP A 41 -23.79 -22.12 -16.08
CA ASP A 41 -24.04 -20.72 -16.35
C ASP A 41 -23.29 -19.77 -15.40
N ASP A 42 -22.90 -18.67 -16.02
CA ASP A 42 -22.05 -17.57 -15.59
C ASP A 42 -22.80 -16.54 -14.72
N ASP A 43 -23.58 -16.98 -13.73
CA ASP A 43 -24.50 -16.08 -12.99
C ASP A 43 -24.73 -16.47 -11.51
N ASN A 44 -23.69 -16.76 -10.72
CA ASN A 44 -23.85 -16.73 -9.26
C ASN A 44 -22.55 -16.66 -8.43
N ILE A 45 -21.79 -15.57 -8.55
CA ILE A 45 -20.94 -15.15 -7.42
C ILE A 45 -21.67 -14.01 -6.71
N GLN A 46 -22.71 -14.37 -5.97
CA GLN A 46 -23.10 -13.54 -4.84
C GLN A 46 -21.97 -13.62 -3.81
N HIS A 47 -21.03 -12.67 -3.88
CA HIS A 47 -20.13 -12.38 -2.77
C HIS A 47 -21.00 -12.15 -1.54
N LYS A 48 -20.94 -13.09 -0.60
CA LYS A 48 -21.64 -12.96 0.68
C LYS A 48 -21.16 -11.66 1.33
N LYS A 49 -22.12 -10.86 1.77
CA LYS A 49 -22.02 -9.59 2.51
C LYS A 49 -21.24 -9.69 3.84
N THR A 50 -20.51 -10.78 4.08
CA THR A 50 -19.89 -11.17 5.34
C THR A 50 -18.37 -10.97 5.40
N ASP A 51 -17.70 -10.66 4.28
CA ASP A 51 -16.23 -10.53 4.27
C ASP A 51 -15.75 -9.10 4.60
N PHE A 52 -16.66 -8.12 4.67
CA PHE A 52 -16.39 -6.74 5.11
C PHE A 52 -17.27 -6.39 6.32
N VAL A 53 -17.10 -7.11 7.42
CA VAL A 53 -17.62 -6.66 8.71
C VAL A 53 -16.66 -5.58 9.23
N ILE A 54 -17.12 -4.33 9.25
CA ILE A 54 -16.60 -3.32 10.18
C ILE A 54 -16.89 -3.90 11.57
N SER A 55 -15.89 -4.47 12.24
CA SER A 55 -16.08 -5.09 13.56
C SER A 55 -14.94 -4.69 14.50
N PRO A 56 -15.21 -4.46 15.80
CA PRO A 56 -16.52 -4.38 16.46
C PRO A 56 -17.05 -2.92 16.53
N ASP A 57 -18.26 -2.76 17.08
CA ASP A 57 -18.85 -1.46 17.44
C ASP A 57 -17.81 -0.58 18.12
N ILE A 58 -17.60 0.63 17.60
CA ILE A 58 -16.67 1.59 18.21
C ILE A 58 -17.20 1.91 19.62
N THR A 59 -16.42 1.58 20.64
CA THR A 59 -16.76 1.91 22.03
C THR A 59 -16.54 3.40 22.30
N ASP A 60 -17.15 3.93 23.37
CA ASP A 60 -16.90 5.32 23.76
C ASP A 60 -15.44 5.51 24.23
N GLU A 61 -14.80 4.47 24.77
CA GLU A 61 -13.37 4.46 25.08
C GLU A 61 -12.51 4.53 23.81
N ASP A 62 -12.90 3.85 22.72
CA ASP A 62 -12.23 3.96 21.41
C ASP A 62 -12.44 5.33 20.76
N ARG A 63 -13.62 5.93 20.95
CA ARG A 63 -13.90 7.34 20.59
C ARG A 63 -13.09 8.30 21.47
N ASN A 64 -12.86 7.97 22.73
CA ASN A 64 -12.27 8.83 23.75
C ASN A 64 -10.84 8.46 24.14
N ILE A 65 -10.05 7.83 23.26
CA ILE A 65 -8.59 8.01 23.33
C ILE A 65 -8.34 9.50 23.06
N VAL A 66 -8.41 10.29 24.13
CA VAL A 66 -8.02 11.69 24.14
C VAL A 66 -6.51 11.64 24.10
N TRP A 67 -5.98 11.88 22.92
CA TRP A 67 -4.56 12.12 22.72
C TRP A 67 -4.25 13.39 23.51
N SER A 68 -3.67 13.24 24.71
CA SER A 68 -3.34 14.41 25.53
C SER A 68 -2.42 15.31 24.71
N ALA A 69 -2.73 16.61 24.72
CA ALA A 69 -2.10 17.62 23.86
C ALA A 69 -0.56 17.64 24.00
N GLU A 70 -0.03 17.16 25.13
CA GLU A 70 1.40 17.16 25.43
C GLU A 70 2.13 15.88 24.99
N VAL A 71 1.45 14.74 24.87
CA VAL A 71 2.11 13.42 24.63
C VAL A 71 2.13 13.06 23.14
N HIS A 72 1.40 13.83 22.31
CA HIS A 72 1.13 13.49 20.91
C HIS A 72 1.16 14.68 19.95
N ALA A 73 1.82 15.79 20.33
CA ALA A 73 1.98 16.97 19.47
C ALA A 73 2.64 16.66 18.11
N ASP A 74 3.44 15.60 18.05
CA ASP A 74 4.14 15.14 16.85
C ASP A 74 3.43 13.95 16.19
N PHE A 75 2.33 13.45 16.77
CA PHE A 75 1.70 12.23 16.30
C PHE A 75 1.01 12.46 14.95
N TRP A 76 1.66 11.93 13.92
CA TRP A 76 1.19 11.79 12.57
C TRP A 76 1.38 10.32 12.21
N GLU A 77 0.37 9.67 11.66
CA GLU A 77 0.30 8.20 11.51
C GLU A 77 1.23 7.67 10.40
N ASP A 78 2.42 8.26 10.23
CA ASP A 78 3.46 7.93 9.24
C ASP A 78 4.82 7.57 9.89
N ASP A 79 4.89 7.45 11.22
CA ASP A 79 6.14 7.19 11.98
C ASP A 79 6.71 5.76 11.79
N ASP A 80 6.88 5.30 10.56
CA ASP A 80 7.93 4.36 10.24
C ASP A 80 9.23 5.19 10.24
N LEU A 81 9.89 5.21 11.40
CA LEU A 81 11.11 5.95 11.69
C LEU A 81 12.21 5.64 10.66
N GLY A 82 12.31 6.49 9.66
CA GLY A 82 13.46 6.61 8.78
C GLY A 82 13.29 7.85 7.91
N GLU A 83 14.29 8.73 7.91
CA GLU A 83 14.52 9.62 6.76
C GLU A 83 14.94 8.80 5.53
N GLU A 84 14.26 7.69 5.26
CA GLU A 84 14.58 6.84 4.13
C GLU A 84 14.19 7.61 2.87
N SER A 85 15.24 7.98 2.13
CA SER A 85 15.11 8.54 0.81
C SER A 85 14.37 7.55 -0.10
N VAL A 86 13.55 8.11 -1.00
CA VAL A 86 12.88 7.31 -2.02
C VAL A 86 13.93 6.53 -2.82
N ASP A 87 13.79 5.21 -2.86
CA ASP A 87 14.77 4.34 -3.52
C ASP A 87 14.44 4.22 -5.01
N THR A 88 14.91 5.19 -5.78
CA THR A 88 14.71 5.23 -7.24
C THR A 88 15.57 4.23 -8.00
N SER A 89 16.49 3.51 -7.33
CA SER A 89 17.33 2.50 -7.97
C SER A 89 16.51 1.31 -8.49
N ALA A 90 15.39 1.00 -7.83
CA ALA A 90 14.45 -0.05 -8.24
C ALA A 90 13.74 0.23 -9.57
N VAL A 91 13.68 1.49 -10.01
CA VAL A 91 13.05 1.91 -11.28
C VAL A 91 13.84 1.38 -12.50
N GLN A 92 15.11 0.99 -12.32
CA GLN A 92 15.95 0.50 -13.42
C GLN A 92 15.63 -0.95 -13.86
N THR A 93 14.78 -1.68 -13.13
CA THR A 93 14.34 -3.01 -13.55
C THR A 93 13.03 -2.88 -14.31
N LYS A 94 13.13 -2.59 -15.62
CA LYS A 94 11.98 -2.50 -16.53
C LYS A 94 11.40 -3.90 -16.76
N ALA A 95 10.67 -4.43 -15.78
CA ALA A 95 9.86 -5.63 -15.96
C ALA A 95 8.57 -5.23 -16.69
N GLN A 96 8.54 -5.51 -18.00
CA GLN A 96 7.28 -5.73 -18.70
C GLN A 96 6.58 -6.89 -17.98
N SER A 97 5.65 -6.58 -17.08
CA SER A 97 4.61 -7.52 -16.69
C SER A 97 3.29 -6.95 -17.23
N GLU A 98 2.95 -7.35 -18.44
CA GLU A 98 1.56 -7.34 -18.86
C GLU A 98 0.87 -8.38 -17.99
N THR A 99 0.12 -7.93 -16.99
CA THR A 99 -0.84 -8.78 -16.30
C THR A 99 -2.23 -8.30 -16.69
N GLU A 100 -2.93 -9.20 -17.38
CA GLU A 100 -4.33 -9.10 -17.75
C GLU A 100 -5.19 -9.11 -16.49
N GLU A 101 -5.39 -7.95 -15.87
CA GLU A 101 -6.51 -7.76 -14.94
C GLU A 101 -7.01 -6.31 -14.99
N CYS A 102 -7.31 -5.85 -16.20
CA CYS A 102 -8.37 -4.87 -16.39
C CYS A 102 -9.66 -5.67 -16.54
N GLU A 103 -10.29 -5.98 -15.40
CA GLU A 103 -11.48 -6.82 -15.36
C GLU A 103 -12.60 -6.27 -16.26
N LYS A 104 -13.21 -7.21 -16.96
CA LYS A 104 -14.30 -7.04 -17.90
C LYS A 104 -15.48 -6.35 -17.21
N THR A 105 -15.70 -5.06 -17.45
CA THR A 105 -17.00 -4.48 -17.82
C THR A 105 -16.91 -2.95 -17.94
N GLU A 106 -17.45 -2.48 -19.06
CA GLU A 106 -17.81 -1.12 -19.44
C GLU A 106 -16.71 -0.06 -19.67
N THR A 107 -16.58 0.26 -20.97
CA THR A 107 -15.77 1.31 -21.62
C THR A 107 -14.25 1.07 -21.62
N LYS A 108 -13.73 0.74 -22.81
CA LYS A 108 -12.30 0.70 -23.14
C LYS A 108 -11.63 2.06 -22.85
N ARG A 109 -11.26 2.31 -21.59
CA ARG A 109 -10.09 3.13 -21.31
C ARG A 109 -8.89 2.24 -21.60
N GLU A 110 -8.03 2.68 -22.49
CA GLU A 110 -6.73 2.05 -22.67
C GLU A 110 -6.07 1.98 -21.29
N CYS A 111 -5.86 0.77 -20.78
CA CYS A 111 -5.20 0.58 -19.50
C CYS A 111 -3.76 1.04 -19.66
N LYS A 112 -3.50 2.28 -19.26
CA LYS A 112 -2.14 2.80 -19.19
C LYS A 112 -1.36 1.91 -18.24
N THR A 113 -0.26 1.34 -18.73
CA THR A 113 0.63 0.52 -17.92
C THR A 113 1.06 1.31 -16.67
N CYS A 114 0.79 0.76 -15.50
CA CYS A 114 1.17 1.38 -14.23
C CYS A 114 2.56 0.91 -13.80
N LEU A 115 3.56 1.78 -13.89
CA LEU A 115 4.95 1.46 -13.55
C LEU A 115 5.15 1.13 -12.06
N ALA A 116 4.20 1.50 -11.21
CA ALA A 116 4.25 1.19 -9.78
C ALA A 116 4.02 -0.30 -9.48
N ILE A 117 3.26 -1.03 -10.31
CA ILE A 117 2.89 -2.44 -10.06
C ILE A 117 4.10 -3.32 -9.74
N PRO A 118 5.17 -3.39 -10.58
CA PRO A 118 6.31 -4.28 -10.33
C PRO A 118 7.18 -3.85 -9.14
N VAL A 119 7.02 -2.62 -8.64
CA VAL A 119 7.83 -2.03 -7.56
C VAL A 119 7.02 -1.73 -6.30
N THR A 120 5.81 -2.28 -6.22
CA THR A 120 4.91 -2.15 -5.06
C THR A 120 4.68 -3.50 -4.42
N ASN A 121 4.89 -3.60 -3.11
CA ASN A 121 4.65 -4.82 -2.34
C ASN A 121 3.77 -4.52 -1.12
N GLU A 122 3.05 -5.55 -0.66
CA GLU A 122 2.36 -5.48 0.62
C GLU A 122 3.39 -5.29 1.76
N LYS A 123 2.98 -4.54 2.78
CA LYS A 123 3.67 -4.36 4.05
C LYS A 123 2.63 -4.49 5.17
N TYR A 124 3.07 -4.88 6.36
CA TYR A 124 2.20 -4.92 7.53
C TYR A 124 2.81 -4.09 8.65
N ARG A 125 1.97 -3.26 9.28
CA ARG A 125 2.38 -2.32 10.32
C ARG A 125 1.67 -2.62 11.62
N LYS A 126 2.43 -2.55 12.72
CA LYS A 126 1.85 -2.68 14.07
C LYS A 126 1.20 -1.36 14.48
N VAL A 127 -0.09 -1.40 14.79
CA VAL A 127 -0.93 -0.22 15.07
C VAL A 127 -1.39 -0.16 16.53
N SER A 128 -0.59 -0.70 17.46
CA SER A 128 -0.95 -0.77 18.89
C SER A 128 -1.15 0.59 19.56
N ARG A 129 -0.70 1.69 18.92
CA ARG A 129 -0.88 3.06 19.40
C ARG A 129 -2.02 3.80 18.70
N TRP A 130 -2.63 3.23 17.66
CA TRP A 130 -3.65 3.91 16.86
C TRP A 130 -5.03 3.77 17.50
N SER A 131 -5.89 4.75 17.23
CA SER A 131 -7.29 4.66 17.64
C SER A 131 -8.08 3.68 16.77
N ALA A 132 -9.14 3.07 17.31
CA ALA A 132 -10.02 2.23 16.49
C ALA A 132 -10.65 3.02 15.33
N THR A 133 -10.94 4.32 15.53
CA THR A 133 -11.43 5.20 14.45
C THR A 133 -10.44 5.30 13.30
N THR A 134 -9.15 5.50 13.58
CA THR A 134 -8.07 5.53 12.56
C THR A 134 -8.04 4.20 11.79
N ILE A 135 -7.95 3.08 12.53
CA ILE A 135 -7.86 1.73 11.94
C ILE A 135 -9.09 1.45 11.06
N ASN A 136 -10.30 1.70 11.57
CA ASN A 136 -11.53 1.43 10.83
C ASN A 136 -11.70 2.37 9.63
N TYR A 137 -11.26 3.63 9.73
CA TYR A 137 -11.32 4.56 8.63
C TYR A 137 -10.35 4.16 7.49
N GLN A 138 -9.13 3.74 7.82
CA GLN A 138 -8.21 3.18 6.83
C GLN A 138 -8.80 1.94 6.15
N ARG A 139 -9.36 1.00 6.91
CA ARG A 139 -10.05 -0.17 6.33
C ARG A 139 -11.21 0.23 5.43
N PHE A 140 -11.95 1.28 5.78
CA PHE A 140 -13.06 1.79 4.98
C PHE A 140 -12.60 2.36 3.62
N ILE A 141 -11.58 3.21 3.62
CA ILE A 141 -11.04 3.87 2.41
C ILE A 141 -10.21 2.91 1.56
N ALA A 142 -9.20 2.30 2.20
CA ALA A 142 -8.14 1.55 1.55
C ALA A 142 -8.45 0.05 1.39
N LYS A 143 -9.53 -0.44 2.00
CA LYS A 143 -9.93 -1.87 1.98
C LYS A 143 -8.84 -2.80 2.51
N THR A 144 -8.04 -2.32 3.46
CA THR A 144 -6.91 -3.04 4.03
C THR A 144 -7.33 -4.19 4.93
N LYS A 145 -6.51 -5.25 4.94
CA LYS A 145 -6.61 -6.33 5.92
C LYS A 145 -6.15 -5.82 7.30
N TYR A 146 -6.81 -6.29 8.35
CA TYR A 146 -6.44 -5.98 9.74
C TYR A 146 -6.60 -7.24 10.59
N ASP A 147 -5.55 -7.58 11.34
CA ASP A 147 -5.58 -8.63 12.35
C ASP A 147 -5.66 -7.98 13.75
N PRO A 148 -6.81 -8.10 14.44
CA PRO A 148 -6.97 -7.55 15.79
C PRO A 148 -6.15 -8.28 16.85
N ALA A 149 -5.84 -9.58 16.66
CA ALA A 149 -5.08 -10.36 17.64
C ALA A 149 -3.61 -9.91 17.68
N THR A 150 -3.03 -9.60 16.51
CA THR A 150 -1.64 -9.11 16.41
C THR A 150 -1.54 -7.59 16.34
N GLN A 151 -2.67 -6.89 16.20
CA GLN A 151 -2.75 -5.46 15.92
C GLN A 151 -1.90 -5.05 14.71
N MET A 152 -2.01 -5.82 13.62
CA MET A 152 -1.28 -5.56 12.38
C MET A 152 -2.27 -5.14 11.29
N ILE A 153 -2.00 -4.01 10.64
CA ILE A 153 -2.76 -3.54 9.48
C ILE A 153 -1.92 -3.69 8.21
N GLN A 154 -2.56 -4.00 7.10
CA GLN A 154 -1.94 -4.00 5.78
C GLN A 154 -1.74 -2.56 5.30
N GLU A 155 -0.58 -2.32 4.72
CA GLU A 155 -0.17 -1.14 3.97
C GLU A 155 0.56 -1.61 2.69
N PHE A 156 0.97 -0.67 1.85
CA PHE A 156 1.71 -0.96 0.63
C PHE A 156 2.98 -0.11 0.61
N GLN A 157 4.10 -0.70 0.20
CA GLN A 157 5.36 0.01 0.05
C GLN A 157 5.74 0.07 -1.43
N CYS A 158 6.03 1.28 -1.91
CA CYS A 158 6.52 1.53 -3.26
C CYS A 158 7.76 2.43 -3.19
N LEU A 159 8.89 1.97 -3.74
CA LEU A 159 10.18 2.66 -3.68
C LEU A 159 10.57 3.12 -2.25
N LYS A 160 10.32 2.24 -1.26
CA LYS A 160 10.45 2.44 0.20
C LYS A 160 9.44 3.39 0.87
N VAL A 161 8.59 4.07 0.11
CA VAL A 161 7.53 4.92 0.67
C VAL A 161 6.28 4.10 0.93
N THR A 162 5.67 4.28 2.08
CA THR A 162 4.45 3.59 2.51
C THR A 162 3.20 4.35 2.13
N PHE A 163 2.15 3.58 1.85
CA PHE A 163 0.81 4.03 1.49
C PHE A 163 -0.21 3.15 2.20
N ASP A 164 -1.31 3.76 2.66
CA ASP A 164 -2.36 3.02 3.37
C ASP A 164 -3.08 2.01 2.47
N GLY A 165 -3.25 2.32 1.18
CA GLY A 165 -3.93 1.44 0.22
C GLY A 165 -3.39 1.51 -1.19
N TRP A 166 -3.62 0.44 -1.96
CA TRP A 166 -3.19 0.33 -3.36
C TRP A 166 -4.29 -0.22 -4.25
N ARG A 167 -4.58 0.47 -5.35
CA ARG A 167 -5.52 0.04 -6.40
C ARG A 167 -4.79 -0.06 -7.74
N PRO A 168 -4.21 -1.23 -8.08
CA PRO A 168 -3.37 -1.38 -9.27
C PRO A 168 -4.12 -1.11 -10.57
N ALA A 169 -5.38 -1.53 -10.67
CA ALA A 169 -6.23 -1.29 -11.84
C ALA A 169 -6.41 0.20 -12.19
N TYR A 170 -6.27 1.09 -11.20
CA TYR A 170 -6.41 2.53 -11.39
C TYR A 170 -5.07 3.28 -11.28
N CYS A 171 -3.96 2.58 -11.07
CA CYS A 171 -2.66 3.16 -10.75
C CYS A 171 -2.79 4.24 -9.66
N LEU A 172 -3.43 3.87 -8.55
CA LEU A 172 -3.86 4.79 -7.50
C LEU A 172 -3.47 4.28 -6.10
N PHE A 173 -2.68 5.07 -5.39
CA PHE A 173 -2.48 4.90 -3.95
C PHE A 173 -3.50 5.69 -3.14
N LEU A 174 -3.76 5.22 -1.93
CA LEU A 174 -4.72 5.81 -1.00
C LEU A 174 -4.04 6.10 0.33
N GLU A 175 -4.42 7.24 0.92
CA GLU A 175 -4.10 7.64 2.29
C GLU A 175 -5.41 7.94 3.04
N ALA A 176 -5.51 7.50 4.28
CA ALA A 176 -6.69 7.63 5.12
C ALA A 176 -6.32 8.33 6.43
N LYS A 177 -6.82 9.56 6.60
CA LYS A 177 -6.53 10.39 7.79
C LYS A 177 -7.80 10.63 8.61
N ALA A 178 -7.78 10.28 9.89
CA ALA A 178 -8.92 10.42 10.80
C ALA A 178 -8.54 11.19 12.07
N ARG A 179 -9.55 11.80 12.73
CA ARG A 179 -9.40 12.50 14.01
C ARG A 179 -8.45 13.70 14.01
N TYR A 180 -8.17 14.31 12.86
CA TYR A 180 -7.24 15.44 12.80
C TYR A 180 -7.88 16.80 13.15
N ASP A 181 -9.20 16.97 13.07
CA ASP A 181 -9.85 18.27 13.35
C ASP A 181 -9.62 18.74 14.79
N GLN A 182 -9.34 17.83 15.73
CA GLN A 182 -8.99 18.17 17.11
C GLN A 182 -7.71 19.01 17.23
N PHE A 183 -6.85 19.00 16.21
CA PHE A 183 -5.61 19.78 16.15
C PHE A 183 -5.79 21.17 15.53
N PHE A 184 -7.00 21.52 15.14
CA PHE A 184 -7.33 22.82 14.57
C PHE A 184 -8.09 23.69 15.60
N ASN A 185 -7.96 25.00 15.47
CA ASN A 185 -8.73 25.97 16.23
C ASN A 185 -10.07 26.26 15.53
N SER A 186 -10.92 27.11 16.12
CA SER A 186 -12.23 27.46 15.57
C SER A 186 -12.18 28.21 14.23
N GLU A 187 -11.01 28.71 13.83
CA GLU A 187 -10.79 29.40 12.54
C GLU A 187 -10.31 28.43 11.46
N GLY A 188 -10.14 27.14 11.78
CA GLY A 188 -9.58 26.14 10.87
C GLY A 188 -8.06 26.24 10.70
N ASN A 189 -7.38 26.98 11.59
CA ASN A 189 -5.93 27.03 11.65
C ASN A 189 -5.40 25.93 12.57
N PRO A 190 -4.30 25.27 12.21
CA PRO A 190 -3.68 24.29 13.09
C PRO A 190 -3.17 24.98 14.37
N LYS A 191 -3.30 24.30 15.51
CA LYS A 191 -2.82 24.80 16.80
C LYS A 191 -1.29 24.93 16.76
N ASN A 192 -0.76 26.03 17.30
CA ASN A 192 0.67 26.36 17.21
C ASN A 192 1.63 25.30 17.77
N TRP A 193 1.16 24.46 18.69
CA TRP A 193 1.96 23.39 19.29
C TRP A 193 1.97 22.09 18.46
N TRP A 194 1.07 21.95 17.48
CA TRP A 194 0.94 20.72 16.71
C TRP A 194 1.91 20.71 15.53
N GLN A 195 2.81 19.71 15.50
CA GLN A 195 3.85 19.58 14.47
C GLN A 195 3.42 18.71 13.28
N GLY A 196 2.24 18.07 13.34
CA GLY A 196 1.77 17.15 12.30
C GLY A 196 1.70 17.76 10.90
N ILE A 197 1.63 19.09 10.76
CA ILE A 197 1.73 19.79 9.47
C ILE A 197 3.07 19.48 8.77
N TYR A 198 4.18 19.46 9.51
CA TYR A 198 5.51 19.22 8.95
C TYR A 198 5.64 17.76 8.51
N SER A 199 5.16 16.83 9.34
CA SER A 199 5.11 15.40 9.01
C SER A 199 4.25 15.14 7.78
N ALA A 200 3.08 15.76 7.70
CA ALA A 200 2.17 15.68 6.57
C ALA A 200 2.81 16.17 5.26
N LYS A 201 3.50 17.32 5.29
CA LYS A 201 4.25 17.84 4.14
C LYS A 201 5.38 16.90 3.73
N GLY A 202 6.10 16.34 4.71
CA GLY A 202 7.16 15.36 4.47
C GLY A 202 6.63 14.12 3.75
N GLN A 203 5.50 13.58 4.23
CA GLN A 203 4.84 12.42 3.63
C GLN A 203 4.35 12.72 2.20
N ALA A 204 3.58 13.81 2.01
CA ALA A 204 3.09 14.22 0.70
C ALA A 204 4.23 14.48 -0.30
N ARG A 205 5.33 15.10 0.14
CA ARG A 205 6.53 15.27 -0.68
C ARG A 205 7.11 13.92 -1.11
N ARG A 206 7.25 12.95 -0.20
CA ARG A 206 7.76 11.60 -0.54
C ARG A 206 6.83 10.91 -1.54
N HIS A 207 5.52 11.00 -1.35
CA HIS A 207 4.53 10.47 -2.30
C HIS A 207 4.68 11.09 -3.69
N GLN A 208 4.84 12.41 -3.78
CA GLN A 208 5.06 13.09 -5.07
C GLN A 208 6.37 12.64 -5.72
N VAL A 209 7.45 12.43 -4.95
CA VAL A 209 8.74 11.92 -5.47
C VAL A 209 8.59 10.52 -6.07
N VAL A 210 7.80 9.63 -5.43
CA VAL A 210 7.46 8.31 -6.02
C VAL A 210 6.76 8.48 -7.36
N CYS A 211 5.77 9.38 -7.43
CA CYS A 211 5.04 9.64 -8.66
C CYS A 211 5.95 10.21 -9.77
N ASP A 212 6.86 11.12 -9.42
CA ASP A 212 7.83 11.70 -10.34
C ASP A 212 8.80 10.66 -10.89
N ALA A 213 9.28 9.75 -10.03
CA ALA A 213 10.18 8.66 -10.40
C ALA A 213 9.52 7.64 -11.35
N LEU A 214 8.20 7.54 -11.33
CA LEU A 214 7.39 6.59 -12.09
C LEU A 214 6.59 7.32 -13.19
N GLU A 215 7.22 8.27 -13.86
CA GLU A 215 6.72 9.00 -15.04
C GLU A 215 5.42 9.79 -14.80
N ASN A 216 5.31 10.46 -13.63
CA ASN A 216 4.11 11.18 -13.19
C ASN A 216 2.89 10.27 -13.00
N THR A 217 3.12 8.99 -12.72
CA THR A 217 2.15 8.02 -12.22
C THR A 217 2.80 7.33 -11.01
N PRO A 218 2.08 6.74 -10.06
CA PRO A 218 0.63 6.70 -9.88
C PRO A 218 0.02 8.06 -9.46
N GLN A 219 -1.30 8.09 -9.24
CA GLN A 219 -1.96 9.14 -8.49
C GLN A 219 -2.03 8.76 -7.00
N VAL A 220 -2.20 9.75 -6.12
CA VAL A 220 -2.38 9.53 -4.68
C VAL A 220 -3.59 10.31 -4.19
N GLU A 221 -4.56 9.61 -3.62
CA GLU A 221 -5.75 10.21 -3.02
C GLU A 221 -5.66 10.18 -1.50
N TRP A 222 -5.70 11.36 -0.91
CA TRP A 222 -5.72 11.58 0.53
C TRP A 222 -7.14 11.83 1.00
N HIS A 223 -7.71 10.86 1.70
CA HIS A 223 -9.06 10.94 2.22
C HIS A 223 -9.05 11.31 3.70
N PHE A 224 -9.75 12.39 4.04
CA PHE A 224 -9.93 12.83 5.42
C PHE A 224 -11.34 12.55 5.90
N LEU A 225 -11.46 11.96 7.09
CA LEU A 225 -12.75 11.68 7.73
C LEU A 225 -13.48 12.97 8.13
N GLN A 226 -12.73 14.05 8.37
CA GLN A 226 -13.24 15.27 8.98
C GLN A 226 -13.00 16.50 8.09
N PRO A 227 -13.92 17.48 8.08
CA PRO A 227 -13.95 18.52 7.07
C PRO A 227 -12.91 19.64 7.27
N VAL A 228 -12.51 19.97 8.51
CA VAL A 228 -11.59 21.09 8.76
C VAL A 228 -10.18 20.71 8.29
N SER A 229 -9.68 19.56 8.74
CA SER A 229 -8.40 18.99 8.30
C SER A 229 -8.37 18.74 6.79
N SER A 230 -9.45 18.17 6.22
CA SER A 230 -9.55 17.99 4.77
C SER A 230 -9.37 19.31 4.01
N SER A 231 -10.09 20.35 4.43
CA SER A 231 -10.05 21.67 3.77
C SER A 231 -8.66 22.30 3.87
N TYR A 232 -8.03 22.20 5.03
CA TYR A 232 -6.67 22.71 5.23
C TYR A 232 -5.64 21.99 4.35
N PHE A 233 -5.61 20.65 4.40
CA PHE A 233 -4.64 19.86 3.64
C PHE A 233 -4.89 19.92 2.14
N LYS A 234 -6.13 20.12 1.69
CA LYS A 234 -6.44 20.37 0.28
C LYS A 234 -5.78 21.62 -0.27
N MET A 235 -5.74 22.69 0.52
CA MET A 235 -4.98 23.90 0.15
C MET A 235 -3.48 23.65 0.27
N LEU A 236 -3.04 22.96 1.32
CA LEU A 236 -1.61 22.71 1.56
C LEU A 236 -0.96 21.87 0.46
N PHE A 237 -1.66 20.86 -0.05
CA PHE A 237 -1.15 19.90 -1.02
C PHE A 237 -1.45 20.27 -2.48
N SER A 238 -2.03 21.45 -2.75
CA SER A 238 -2.35 21.88 -4.12
C SER A 238 -1.12 22.09 -5.01
N GLU A 239 0.07 22.18 -4.43
CA GLU A 239 1.33 22.25 -5.18
C GLU A 239 1.73 20.91 -5.83
N TYR A 240 1.20 19.79 -5.35
CA TYR A 240 1.54 18.45 -5.83
C TYR A 240 0.59 18.01 -6.94
N LYS A 241 1.13 17.80 -8.14
CA LYS A 241 0.35 17.46 -9.34
C LYS A 241 -0.30 16.06 -9.31
N ASN A 242 0.24 15.14 -8.51
CA ASN A 242 -0.23 13.76 -8.40
C ASN A 242 -1.07 13.49 -7.15
N ILE A 243 -1.24 14.49 -6.28
CA ILE A 243 -1.92 14.33 -5.00
C ILE A 243 -3.24 15.08 -5.06
N SER A 244 -4.31 14.40 -4.64
CA SER A 244 -5.61 15.02 -4.44
C SER A 244 -6.12 14.74 -3.04
N VAL A 245 -6.80 15.74 -2.45
CA VAL A 245 -7.36 15.64 -1.10
C VAL A 245 -8.87 15.68 -1.17
N HIS A 246 -9.49 14.71 -0.51
CA HIS A 246 -10.92 14.50 -0.46
C HIS A 246 -11.43 14.52 0.97
N TYR A 247 -12.64 15.06 1.15
CA TYR A 247 -13.41 14.85 2.36
C TYR A 247 -14.31 13.64 2.11
N THR A 248 -14.13 12.57 2.87
CA THR A 248 -14.85 11.32 2.68
C THR A 248 -15.42 10.88 4.03
N PRO A 249 -16.58 11.45 4.42
CA PRO A 249 -17.19 11.12 5.70
C PRO A 249 -17.62 9.65 5.74
N CYS A 250 -17.68 9.11 6.94
CA CYS A 250 -18.19 7.78 7.20
C CYS A 250 -19.07 7.87 8.45
N ASP A 251 -20.39 7.98 8.26
CA ASP A 251 -21.34 8.24 9.34
C ASP A 251 -21.27 7.23 10.49
N SER A 252 -20.84 5.99 10.21
CA SER A 252 -20.64 4.96 11.24
C SER A 252 -19.41 5.19 12.13
N LEU A 253 -18.52 6.12 11.77
CA LEU A 253 -17.25 6.42 12.46
C LEU A 253 -17.19 7.84 13.04
N VAL A 254 -18.19 8.69 12.77
CA VAL A 254 -18.29 10.09 13.22
C VAL A 254 -19.06 10.18 14.54
#